data_AF-A0A5C6E9S9-F1
#
_entry.id   AF-A0A5C6E9S9-F1
#
_cell.length_a   1.000
_cell.length_b   1.000
_cell.length_c   1.000
_cell.angle_alpha   90.00
_cell.angle_beta   90.00
_cell.angle_gamma   90.00
#
_symmetry.space_group_name_H-M   'P 1'
#
loop_
_entity.id
_entity.type
_entity.pdbx_description
1 polymer ?
#
loop_
_entity_poly.entity_id
_entity_poly.type
_entity_poly.pdbx_seq_one_letter_code
_entity_poly.pdbx_strand_id
1 'polypeptide(L)'
;MRLYSLALLAALLLFGCTASQRDSVPKASTASDCEAAIEVIATSNDRDEVFAAYRVVFDGGRTAVDAWQEHLDDLRTIDGTLCTRSLNGGTFTIAQQSLWAIQDMIEETRIPLTCKSYYVLSESNVNDWLGKRQGLRLVDLKIEAASRSLQLAETDFELTGSPDAGQAIQFYRDILTSLRSQQ
;
A
#
# COMPACT_ATOMS: atom_id res chain seq x y z
N MET A 1 -30.75 -43.10 54.96
CA MET A 1 -30.03 -42.20 55.91
C MET A 1 -29.49 -41.02 55.11
N ARG A 2 -29.67 -39.81 55.64
CA ARG A 2 -29.47 -38.48 55.04
C ARG A 2 -28.09 -38.28 54.37
N LEU A 3 -28.08 -37.77 53.13
CA LEU A 3 -27.56 -36.46 52.67
C LEU A 3 -26.11 -36.15 53.07
N TYR A 4 -25.23 -35.97 52.09
CA TYR A 4 -24.43 -34.75 51.92
C TYR A 4 -24.03 -34.55 50.44
N SER A 5 -24.33 -33.35 49.96
CA SER A 5 -23.99 -32.77 48.68
C SER A 5 -22.48 -32.70 48.42
N LEU A 6 -22.08 -32.89 47.16
CA LEU A 6 -21.04 -32.08 46.53
C LEU A 6 -21.22 -32.15 45.02
N ALA A 7 -22.02 -31.21 44.51
CA ALA A 7 -21.92 -30.75 43.14
C ALA A 7 -20.68 -29.85 43.04
N LEU A 8 -19.70 -30.22 42.22
CA LEU A 8 -18.75 -29.24 41.68
C LEU A 8 -18.10 -29.77 40.39
N LEU A 9 -18.47 -29.12 39.29
CA LEU A 9 -17.69 -28.80 38.08
C LEU A 9 -16.78 -29.88 37.46
N ALA A 10 -17.22 -30.39 36.31
CA ALA A 10 -16.34 -30.61 35.15
C ALA A 10 -17.19 -30.61 33.86
N ALA A 11 -17.80 -29.47 33.55
CA ALA A 11 -18.38 -29.20 32.23
C ALA A 11 -17.34 -28.45 31.39
N LEU A 12 -16.45 -29.19 30.71
CA LEU A 12 -15.49 -28.65 29.74
C LEU A 12 -15.15 -29.75 28.70
N LEU A 13 -16.17 -30.21 27.97
CA LEU A 13 -16.00 -31.02 26.76
C LEU A 13 -17.06 -30.59 25.72
N LEU A 14 -16.94 -29.36 25.26
CA LEU A 14 -17.53 -28.88 24.01
C LEU A 14 -16.46 -28.09 23.25
N PHE A 15 -15.43 -28.80 22.80
CA PHE A 15 -14.59 -28.37 21.68
C PHE A 15 -14.69 -29.44 20.61
N GLY A 16 -15.61 -29.23 19.68
CA GLY A 16 -15.87 -30.14 18.57
C GLY A 16 -16.67 -29.43 17.48
N CYS A 17 -15.94 -28.90 16.50
CA CYS A 17 -16.41 -28.47 15.19
C CYS A 17 -17.40 -27.30 15.13
N THR A 18 -16.91 -26.07 15.31
CA THR A 18 -17.40 -24.97 14.45
C THR A 18 -16.79 -25.15 13.08
N ALA A 19 -17.67 -25.46 12.13
CA ALA A 19 -17.38 -25.69 10.73
C ALA A 19 -16.58 -24.54 10.11
N SER A 20 -15.45 -24.90 9.51
CA SER A 20 -14.92 -24.40 8.24
C SER A 20 -15.46 -23.02 7.84
N GLN A 21 -14.83 -21.95 8.32
CA GLN A 21 -14.77 -20.70 7.55
C GLN A 21 -14.13 -21.08 6.22
N ARG A 22 -14.94 -21.14 5.17
CA ARG A 22 -14.44 -21.31 3.81
C ARG A 22 -13.46 -20.17 3.59
N ASP A 23 -12.21 -20.50 3.30
CA ASP A 23 -11.28 -19.64 2.59
C ASP A 23 -11.95 -19.26 1.25
N SER A 24 -12.78 -18.22 1.27
CA SER A 24 -13.07 -17.51 0.04
C SER A 24 -11.77 -16.83 -0.33
N VAL A 25 -11.17 -17.27 -1.44
CA VAL A 25 -10.13 -16.53 -2.15
C VAL A 25 -10.52 -15.04 -2.11
N PRO A 26 -9.68 -14.14 -1.61
CA PRO A 26 -10.00 -12.72 -1.58
C PRO A 26 -10.41 -12.32 -3.00
N LYS A 27 -11.66 -11.88 -3.16
CA LYS A 27 -12.13 -11.36 -4.44
C LYS A 27 -11.27 -10.12 -4.73
N ALA A 28 -10.58 -10.10 -5.88
CA ALA A 28 -9.86 -8.90 -6.30
C ALA A 28 -10.83 -7.71 -6.31
N SER A 29 -10.45 -6.62 -5.65
CA SER A 29 -11.26 -5.40 -5.58
C SER A 29 -11.55 -4.89 -6.99
N THR A 30 -12.83 -4.62 -7.28
CA THR A 30 -13.22 -4.01 -8.56
C THR A 30 -12.87 -2.52 -8.57
N ALA A 31 -12.93 -1.88 -9.74
CA ALA A 31 -12.76 -0.42 -9.82
C ALA A 31 -13.78 0.30 -8.93
N SER A 32 -15.04 -0.14 -8.94
CA SER A 32 -16.09 0.42 -8.09
C SER A 32 -15.81 0.23 -6.59
N ASP A 33 -15.17 -0.89 -6.19
CA ASP A 33 -14.80 -1.11 -4.79
C ASP A 33 -13.68 -0.17 -4.37
N CYS A 34 -12.72 0.09 -5.27
CA CYS A 34 -11.62 1.02 -5.03
C CYS A 34 -12.12 2.46 -4.94
N GLU A 35 -12.98 2.91 -5.86
CA GLU A 35 -13.61 4.23 -5.83
C GLU A 35 -14.41 4.45 -4.54
N ALA A 36 -15.23 3.47 -4.15
CA ALA A 36 -15.99 3.56 -2.91
C ALA A 36 -15.08 3.66 -1.68
N ALA A 37 -13.96 2.93 -1.66
CA ALA A 37 -12.98 3.02 -0.58
C ALA A 37 -12.26 4.38 -0.55
N ILE A 38 -11.87 4.93 -1.71
CA ILE A 38 -11.28 6.28 -1.79
C ILE A 38 -12.27 7.33 -1.28
N GLU A 39 -13.55 7.19 -1.59
CA GLU A 39 -14.58 8.10 -1.08
C GLU A 39 -14.74 8.01 0.44
N VAL A 40 -14.66 6.81 1.03
CA VAL A 40 -14.63 6.64 2.50
C VAL A 40 -13.40 7.33 3.09
N ILE A 41 -12.22 7.17 2.48
CA ILE A 41 -10.99 7.86 2.91
C ILE A 41 -11.18 9.39 2.85
N ALA A 42 -11.89 9.89 1.84
CA ALA A 42 -12.10 11.32 1.63
C ALA A 42 -13.14 11.96 2.56
N THR A 43 -14.02 11.19 3.17
CA THR A 43 -15.21 11.72 3.85
C THR A 43 -15.41 11.25 5.28
N SER A 44 -14.88 10.08 5.65
CA SER A 44 -15.02 9.54 6.99
C SER A 44 -13.97 10.14 7.94
N ASN A 45 -14.41 10.36 9.18
CA ASN A 45 -13.53 10.68 10.31
C ASN A 45 -13.37 9.49 11.26
N ASP A 46 -14.00 8.35 10.94
CA ASP A 46 -13.84 7.12 11.71
C ASP A 46 -12.56 6.42 11.29
N ARG A 47 -11.68 6.22 12.27
CA ARG A 47 -10.37 5.62 12.03
C ARG A 47 -10.51 4.20 11.47
N ASP A 48 -11.35 3.38 12.05
CA ASP A 48 -11.43 1.97 11.69
C ASP A 48 -12.03 1.80 10.28
N GLU A 49 -13.00 2.65 9.91
CA GLU A 49 -13.53 2.71 8.54
C GLU A 49 -12.47 3.11 7.52
N VAL A 50 -11.70 4.17 7.80
CA VAL A 50 -10.66 4.66 6.89
C VAL A 50 -9.55 3.62 6.72
N PHE A 51 -9.10 2.97 7.80
CA PHE A 51 -8.10 1.90 7.69
C PHE A 51 -8.63 0.65 7.00
N ALA A 52 -9.93 0.33 7.13
CA ALA A 52 -10.55 -0.73 6.34
C ALA A 52 -10.58 -0.39 4.84
N ALA A 53 -10.93 0.86 4.50
CA ALA A 53 -10.92 1.35 3.13
C ALA A 53 -9.51 1.31 2.50
N TYR A 54 -8.46 1.70 3.25
CA TYR A 54 -7.08 1.54 2.79
C TYR A 54 -6.73 0.10 2.42
N ARG A 55 -7.22 -0.89 3.16
CA ARG A 55 -6.96 -2.31 2.83
C ARG A 55 -7.59 -2.70 1.51
N VAL A 56 -8.83 -2.25 1.24
CA VAL A 56 -9.52 -2.51 -0.03
C VAL A 56 -8.72 -2.00 -1.23
N VAL A 57 -8.18 -0.78 -1.14
CA VAL A 57 -7.36 -0.21 -2.22
C VAL A 57 -5.98 -0.86 -2.31
N PHE A 58 -5.30 -1.17 -1.19
CA PHE A 58 -4.02 -1.86 -1.26
C PHE A 58 -4.13 -3.27 -1.88
N ASP A 59 -5.21 -3.98 -1.61
CA ASP A 59 -5.49 -5.30 -2.18
C ASP A 59 -5.96 -5.22 -3.65
N GLY A 60 -6.35 -4.04 -4.13
CA GLY A 60 -6.85 -3.81 -5.50
C GLY A 60 -5.78 -3.80 -6.59
N GLY A 61 -4.49 -3.82 -6.24
CA GLY A 61 -3.39 -3.91 -7.19
C GLY A 61 -3.42 -2.81 -8.27
N ARG A 62 -3.30 -3.19 -9.55
CA ARG A 62 -3.30 -2.21 -10.65
C ARG A 62 -4.58 -1.37 -10.70
N THR A 63 -5.74 -1.98 -10.43
CA THR A 63 -7.03 -1.29 -10.44
C THR A 63 -7.09 -0.16 -9.41
N ALA A 64 -6.47 -0.35 -8.25
CA ALA A 64 -6.40 0.71 -7.25
C ALA A 64 -5.43 1.83 -7.62
N VAL A 65 -4.35 1.55 -8.36
CA VAL A 65 -3.49 2.61 -8.92
C VAL A 65 -4.28 3.49 -9.88
N ASP A 66 -5.07 2.87 -10.76
CA ASP A 66 -5.89 3.61 -11.73
C ASP A 66 -6.96 4.43 -11.00
N ALA A 67 -7.60 3.89 -9.96
CA ALA A 67 -8.56 4.61 -9.13
C ALA A 67 -7.92 5.82 -8.43
N TRP A 68 -6.76 5.65 -7.78
CA TRP A 68 -6.04 6.77 -7.17
C TRP A 68 -5.62 7.84 -8.18
N GLN A 69 -5.34 7.46 -9.43
CA GLN A 69 -4.96 8.40 -10.48
C GLN A 69 -6.07 9.43 -10.76
N GLU A 70 -7.34 9.01 -10.76
CA GLU A 70 -8.50 9.89 -10.98
C GLU A 70 -8.66 10.97 -9.89
N HIS A 71 -8.03 10.76 -8.73
CA HIS A 71 -8.09 11.66 -7.57
C HIS A 71 -6.86 12.54 -7.40
N LEU A 72 -5.96 12.63 -8.39
CA LEU A 72 -4.75 13.46 -8.32
C LEU A 72 -5.00 14.97 -8.31
N ASP A 73 -6.23 15.41 -8.61
CA ASP A 73 -6.66 16.81 -8.53
C ASP A 73 -7.70 17.06 -7.41
N ASP A 74 -7.96 16.06 -6.56
CA ASP A 74 -8.97 16.15 -5.49
C ASP A 74 -8.48 17.01 -4.31
N LEU A 75 -9.11 18.18 -4.15
CA LEU A 75 -8.77 19.18 -3.14
C LEU A 75 -9.45 18.96 -1.78
N ARG A 76 -10.30 17.93 -1.63
CA ARG A 76 -10.84 17.56 -0.32
C ARG A 76 -9.70 17.17 0.60
N THR A 77 -9.89 17.36 1.89
CA THR A 77 -8.83 17.18 2.87
C THR A 77 -9.12 16.09 3.88
N ILE A 78 -8.09 15.35 4.23
CA ILE A 78 -8.09 14.32 5.28
C ILE A 78 -7.19 14.73 6.43
N ASP A 79 -7.56 14.34 7.65
CA ASP A 79 -6.72 14.47 8.83
C ASP A 79 -5.46 13.58 8.70
N GLY A 80 -4.30 14.14 9.00
CA GLY A 80 -3.02 13.47 8.91
C GLY A 80 -2.92 12.23 9.80
N THR A 81 -3.65 12.16 10.91
CA THR A 81 -3.69 10.97 11.78
C THR A 81 -4.35 9.77 11.10
N LEU A 82 -5.11 10.01 10.03
CA LEU A 82 -5.74 8.99 9.20
C LEU A 82 -4.91 8.66 7.96
N CYS A 83 -3.86 9.41 7.64
CA CYS A 83 -3.00 9.17 6.48
C CYS A 83 -1.95 8.08 6.78
N THR A 84 -1.65 7.22 5.80
CA THR A 84 -0.67 6.13 5.95
C THR A 84 0.78 6.60 6.05
N ARG A 85 1.09 7.81 5.54
CA ARG A 85 2.45 8.38 5.50
C ARG A 85 2.70 9.54 6.47
N SER A 86 1.69 10.09 7.13
CA SER A 86 1.89 11.21 8.06
C SER A 86 2.24 10.74 9.46
N LEU A 87 3.35 11.23 10.00
CA LEU A 87 3.83 10.92 11.35
C LEU A 87 3.57 12.06 12.35
N ASN A 88 3.27 13.27 11.87
CA ASN A 88 3.31 14.49 12.67
C ASN A 88 1.96 15.25 12.75
N GLY A 89 0.86 14.61 12.36
CA GLY A 89 -0.44 15.27 12.23
C GLY A 89 -0.49 16.25 11.04
N GLY A 90 -1.55 17.05 10.95
CA GLY A 90 -1.77 18.02 9.87
C GLY A 90 -2.99 17.69 9.01
N THR A 91 -3.13 18.40 7.90
CA THR A 91 -4.22 18.23 6.95
C THR A 91 -3.62 18.11 5.56
N PHE A 92 -4.00 17.08 4.82
CA PHE A 92 -3.48 16.78 3.49
C PHE A 92 -4.63 16.68 2.51
N THR A 93 -4.39 17.02 1.24
CA THR A 93 -5.41 16.83 0.21
C THR A 93 -5.50 15.35 -0.18
N ILE A 94 -6.66 14.96 -0.69
CA ILE A 94 -6.81 13.64 -1.32
C ILE A 94 -5.86 13.50 -2.50
N ALA A 95 -5.61 14.56 -3.29
CA ALA A 95 -4.55 14.58 -4.29
C ALA A 95 -3.17 14.15 -3.77
N GLN A 96 -2.74 14.70 -2.63
CA GLN A 96 -1.46 14.32 -2.01
C GLN A 96 -1.47 12.86 -1.54
N GLN A 97 -2.57 12.44 -0.91
CA GLN A 97 -2.74 11.06 -0.47
C GLN A 97 -2.76 10.07 -1.64
N SER A 98 -3.37 10.43 -2.77
CA SER A 98 -3.41 9.66 -4.01
C SER A 98 -2.02 9.45 -4.57
N LEU A 99 -1.21 10.51 -4.68
CA LEU A 99 0.18 10.39 -5.13
C LEU A 99 0.98 9.46 -4.21
N TRP A 100 0.83 9.62 -2.90
CA TRP A 100 1.54 8.78 -1.93
C TRP A 100 1.14 7.32 -2.02
N ALA A 101 -0.15 7.03 -2.18
CA ALA A 101 -0.65 5.68 -2.38
C ALA A 101 -0.10 5.07 -3.67
N ILE A 102 -0.11 5.82 -4.78
CA ILE A 102 0.48 5.39 -6.05
C ILE A 102 1.97 5.08 -5.89
N GLN A 103 2.73 5.97 -5.25
CA GLN A 103 4.16 5.75 -4.96
C GLN A 103 4.36 4.52 -4.07
N ASP A 104 3.55 4.33 -3.02
CA ASP A 104 3.65 3.17 -2.13
C ASP A 104 3.39 1.86 -2.88
N MET A 105 2.48 1.89 -3.86
CA MET A 105 2.10 0.73 -4.66
C MET A 105 3.10 0.41 -5.78
N ILE A 106 3.74 1.42 -6.38
CA ILE A 106 4.68 1.25 -7.52
C ILE A 106 6.14 1.24 -7.08
N GLU A 107 6.52 2.08 -6.12
CA GLU A 107 7.91 2.34 -5.72
C GLU A 107 8.27 1.70 -4.36
N GLU A 108 7.38 0.85 -3.84
CA GLU A 108 7.42 0.15 -2.55
C GLU A 108 7.18 1.01 -1.30
N THR A 109 6.30 0.53 -0.42
CA THR A 109 5.82 1.24 0.79
C THR A 109 6.89 1.39 1.88
N ARG A 110 7.93 0.54 1.86
CA ARG A 110 8.92 0.44 2.94
C ARG A 110 10.35 0.57 2.42
N ILE A 111 10.59 1.56 1.57
CA ILE A 111 11.96 1.86 1.18
C ILE A 111 12.71 2.59 2.30
N PRO A 112 14.01 2.30 2.49
CA PRO A 112 14.87 3.10 3.36
C PRO A 112 14.81 4.59 3.01
N LEU A 113 14.97 5.48 4.00
CA LEU A 113 14.94 6.93 3.76
C LEU A 113 15.94 7.37 2.68
N THR A 114 17.11 6.74 2.63
CA THR A 114 18.15 6.97 1.63
C THR A 114 17.69 6.68 0.19
N CYS A 115 16.71 5.79 0.02
CA CYS A 115 16.17 5.44 -1.29
C CYS A 115 15.11 6.44 -1.79
N LYS A 116 14.47 7.21 -0.88
CA LYS A 116 13.39 8.15 -1.24
C LYS A 116 13.84 9.27 -2.17
N SER A 117 15.14 9.59 -2.16
CA SER A 117 15.75 10.57 -3.08
C SER A 117 15.71 10.13 -4.55
N TYR A 118 15.44 8.86 -4.82
CA TYR A 118 15.43 8.27 -6.17
C TYR A 118 14.02 7.86 -6.63
N TYR A 119 12.97 8.40 -6.02
CA TYR A 119 11.62 8.27 -6.57
C TYR A 119 11.54 8.83 -8.00
N VAL A 120 10.86 8.08 -8.84
CA VAL A 120 10.57 8.39 -10.23
C VAL A 120 9.29 9.20 -10.34
N LEU A 121 8.30 8.94 -9.47
CA LEU A 121 7.01 9.60 -9.53
C LEU A 121 6.99 10.87 -8.66
N SER A 122 6.41 11.93 -9.21
CA SER A 122 6.18 13.21 -8.55
C SER A 122 4.82 13.78 -8.96
N GLU A 123 4.34 14.78 -8.22
CA GLU A 123 3.12 15.53 -8.57
C GLU A 123 3.14 16.00 -10.04
N SER A 124 4.30 16.45 -10.51
CA SER A 124 4.47 17.00 -11.86
C SER A 124 4.47 15.97 -12.99
N ASN A 125 4.66 14.69 -12.71
CA ASN A 125 4.86 13.68 -13.76
C ASN A 125 3.96 12.44 -13.67
N VAL A 126 3.32 12.19 -12.53
CA VAL A 126 2.63 10.92 -12.26
C VAL A 126 1.53 10.62 -13.29
N ASN A 127 0.76 11.64 -13.71
CA ASN A 127 -0.30 11.49 -14.70
C ASN A 127 0.24 11.14 -16.10
N ASP A 128 1.27 11.85 -16.57
CA ASP A 128 1.92 11.55 -17.85
C ASP A 128 2.62 10.18 -17.83
N TRP A 129 3.24 9.84 -16.69
CA TRP A 129 3.93 8.56 -16.51
C TRP A 129 2.96 7.38 -16.56
N LEU A 130 1.84 7.44 -15.83
CA LEU A 130 0.81 6.40 -15.85
C LEU A 130 0.07 6.35 -17.20
N GLY A 131 -0.21 7.51 -17.80
CA GLY A 131 -0.88 7.60 -19.11
C GLY A 131 -0.11 6.89 -20.23
N LYS A 132 1.23 6.96 -20.21
CA LYS A 132 2.09 6.23 -21.16
C LYS A 132 2.16 4.71 -20.91
N ARG A 133 1.64 4.25 -19.78
CA ARG A 133 1.75 2.87 -19.27
C ARG A 133 0.37 2.24 -18.99
N GLN A 134 -0.65 2.74 -19.69
CA GLN A 134 -1.99 2.16 -19.64
C GLN A 134 -1.94 0.68 -20.04
N GLY A 135 -2.64 -0.15 -19.27
CA GLY A 135 -2.73 -1.60 -19.51
C GLY A 135 -1.54 -2.43 -19.03
N LEU A 136 -0.44 -1.84 -18.56
CA LEU A 136 0.65 -2.61 -17.92
C LEU A 136 0.21 -3.21 -16.58
N ARG A 137 0.72 -4.39 -16.22
CA ARG A 137 0.44 -4.95 -14.89
C ARG A 137 1.20 -4.15 -13.84
N LEU A 138 0.72 -4.16 -12.59
CA LEU A 138 1.39 -3.47 -11.49
C LEU A 138 2.86 -3.93 -11.33
N VAL A 139 3.14 -5.23 -11.48
CA VAL A 139 4.52 -5.75 -11.40
C VAL A 139 5.43 -5.16 -12.49
N ASP A 140 4.90 -4.90 -13.68
CA ASP A 140 5.69 -4.34 -14.78
C ASP A 140 5.98 -2.84 -14.50
N LEU A 141 5.02 -2.11 -13.92
CA LEU A 141 5.24 -0.74 -13.43
C LEU A 141 6.30 -0.70 -12.33
N LYS A 142 6.24 -1.63 -11.36
CA LYS A 142 7.22 -1.74 -10.27
C LYS A 142 8.63 -2.00 -10.81
N ILE A 143 8.76 -2.93 -11.76
CA ILE A 143 10.06 -3.25 -12.39
C ILE A 143 10.62 -2.03 -13.12
N GLU A 144 9.79 -1.30 -13.86
CA GLU A 144 10.23 -0.12 -14.58
C GLU A 144 10.67 1.00 -13.62
N ALA A 145 9.86 1.29 -12.60
CA ALA A 145 10.18 2.29 -11.59
C ALA A 145 11.50 1.94 -10.86
N ALA A 146 11.63 0.71 -10.35
CA ALA A 146 12.85 0.26 -9.69
C ALA A 146 14.09 0.28 -10.61
N SER A 147 13.92 -0.04 -11.90
CA SER A 147 15.01 0.06 -12.89
C SER A 147 15.47 1.49 -13.10
N ARG A 148 14.52 2.44 -13.10
CA ARG A 148 14.84 3.86 -13.26
C ARG A 148 15.45 4.45 -11.99
N SER A 149 14.95 4.10 -10.81
CA SER A 149 15.56 4.49 -9.53
C SER A 149 16.99 3.96 -9.39
N LEU A 150 17.24 2.73 -9.82
CA LEU A 150 18.60 2.17 -9.88
C LEU A 150 19.53 3.02 -10.74
N GLN A 151 19.11 3.41 -11.95
CA GLN A 151 19.92 4.25 -12.84
C GLN A 151 20.24 5.63 -12.20
N LEU A 152 19.26 6.22 -11.52
CA LEU A 152 19.47 7.49 -10.81
C LEU A 152 20.49 7.34 -9.68
N ALA A 153 20.40 6.26 -8.90
CA ALA A 153 21.35 5.96 -7.83
C ALA A 153 22.75 5.63 -8.36
N GLU A 154 22.87 4.88 -9.46
CA GLU A 154 24.15 4.59 -10.14
C GLU A 154 24.80 5.89 -10.64
N THR A 155 24.02 6.77 -11.27
CA THR A 155 24.52 8.08 -11.74
C THR A 155 24.99 8.95 -10.58
N ASP A 156 24.22 9.04 -9.50
CA ASP A 156 24.61 9.81 -8.31
C ASP A 156 25.89 9.23 -7.69
N PHE A 157 25.98 7.91 -7.52
CA PHE A 157 27.17 7.26 -6.98
C PHE A 157 28.42 7.52 -7.84
N GLU A 158 28.31 7.47 -9.16
CA GLU A 158 29.40 7.78 -10.08
C GLU A 158 29.88 9.24 -9.94
N LEU A 159 28.95 10.18 -9.71
CA LEU A 159 29.26 11.60 -9.60
C LEU A 159 29.79 11.99 -8.21
N THR A 160 29.26 11.38 -7.15
CA THR A 160 29.46 11.85 -5.77
C THR A 160 30.20 10.86 -4.88
N GLY A 161 30.20 9.58 -5.22
CA GLY A 161 30.68 8.50 -4.35
C GLY A 161 29.84 8.33 -3.08
N SER A 162 28.60 8.85 -3.06
CA SER A 162 27.74 8.88 -1.88
C SER A 162 27.47 7.47 -1.33
N PRO A 163 27.73 7.21 -0.03
CA PRO A 163 27.36 5.94 0.60
C PRO A 163 25.85 5.66 0.56
N ASP A 164 25.01 6.71 0.53
CA ASP A 164 23.56 6.58 0.44
C ASP A 164 23.14 6.11 -0.96
N ALA A 165 23.79 6.62 -2.00
CA ALA A 165 23.62 6.16 -3.37
C ALA A 165 24.05 4.69 -3.51
N GLY A 166 25.19 4.32 -2.91
CA GLY A 166 25.66 2.92 -2.87
C GLY A 166 24.66 1.96 -2.22
N GLN A 167 24.02 2.38 -1.12
CA GLN A 167 22.96 1.59 -0.45
C GLN A 167 21.71 1.49 -1.33
N ALA A 168 21.30 2.58 -1.98
CA ALA A 168 20.14 2.57 -2.87
C ALA A 168 20.36 1.65 -4.09
N ILE A 169 21.57 1.63 -4.66
CA ILE A 169 21.94 0.70 -5.75
C ILE A 169 21.70 -0.75 -5.32
N GLN A 170 22.22 -1.14 -4.15
CA GLN A 170 22.05 -2.50 -3.66
C GLN A 170 20.56 -2.82 -3.43
N PHE A 171 19.83 -1.91 -2.79
CA PHE A 171 18.40 -2.05 -2.54
C PHE A 171 17.60 -2.29 -3.83
N TYR A 172 17.78 -1.46 -4.86
CA TYR A 172 17.03 -1.60 -6.11
C TYR A 172 17.44 -2.85 -6.90
N ARG A 173 18.70 -3.31 -6.82
CA ARG A 173 19.10 -4.60 -7.41
C ARG A 173 18.38 -5.78 -6.75
N ASP A 174 18.24 -5.75 -5.43
CA ASP A 174 17.54 -6.79 -4.68
C ASP A 174 16.03 -6.78 -5.01
N ILE A 175 15.41 -5.61 -5.04
CA ILE A 175 14.01 -5.43 -5.45
C ILE A 175 13.77 -5.95 -6.86
N LEU A 176 14.62 -5.57 -7.83
CA LEU A 176 14.48 -6.01 -9.23
C LEU A 176 14.61 -7.53 -9.36
N THR A 177 15.52 -8.14 -8.61
CA THR A 177 15.69 -9.60 -8.58
C THR A 177 14.43 -10.27 -8.06
N SER A 178 13.87 -9.77 -6.96
CA SER A 178 12.62 -10.27 -6.38
C SER A 178 11.45 -10.12 -7.35
N LEU A 179 11.23 -8.93 -7.92
CA LEU A 179 10.10 -8.67 -8.81
C LEU A 179 10.14 -9.50 -10.09
N ARG A 180 11.33 -9.69 -10.68
CA ARG A 180 11.50 -10.51 -11.89
C ARG A 180 11.27 -12.00 -11.62
N SER A 181 11.49 -12.47 -10.39
CA SER A 181 11.19 -13.86 -10.01
C SER A 181 9.68 -14.15 -9.86
N GLN A 182 8.86 -13.10 -9.82
CA GLN A 182 7.39 -13.20 -9.72
C GLN A 182 6.70 -13.19 -11.10
N GLN A 183 7.47 -13.05 -12.18
CA GLN A 183 6.99 -13.12 -13.57
C GLN A 183 6.95 -14.56 -14.05
#